data_AF-A0A3D1KJF2-F1
#
_entry.id   AF-A0A3D1KJF2-F1
#
_cell.length_a   1.000
_cell.length_b   1.000
_cell.length_c   1.000
_cell.angle_alpha   90.00
_cell.angle_beta   90.00
_cell.angle_gamma   90.00
#
_symmetry.space_group_name_H-M   'P 1'
#
loop_
_entity.id
_entity.type
_entity.pdbx_description
1 polymer ?
#
loop_
_entity_poly.entity_id
_entity_poly.type
_entity_poly.pdbx_seq_one_letter_code
_entity_poly.pdbx_strand_id
1 'polypeptide(L)'
;MAKDKFTALWVSHSSISDYLKCPRAYYYKNVYKDPGSGRKITLMSPNLALGQSVHEVLEVLSHLKTSERFQQPLYQRLNEAWKKVSGLRGGFLDSESEHYFKKRAEQMLERVYQ
;
A
#
# COMPACT_ATOMS: atom_id res chain seq x y z
N MET A 1 6.19 32.84 7.31
CA MET A 1 5.09 32.00 6.79
C MET A 1 3.79 32.69 7.13
N ALA A 2 2.95 33.02 6.13
CA ALA A 2 1.68 33.68 6.38
C ALA A 2 0.81 32.80 7.30
N LYS A 3 0.24 33.39 8.36
CA LYS A 3 -0.68 32.70 9.28
C LYS A 3 -1.87 32.19 8.47
N ASP A 4 -2.06 30.88 8.43
CA ASP A 4 -3.26 30.27 7.86
C ASP A 4 -4.50 30.90 8.52
N LYS A 5 -5.41 31.47 7.71
CA LYS A 5 -6.61 32.18 8.16
C LYS A 5 -7.49 31.30 9.07
N PHE A 6 -7.51 29.99 8.81
CA PHE A 6 -8.41 29.06 9.47
C PHE A 6 -7.72 28.16 10.50
N THR A 7 -6.39 28.14 10.53
CA THR A 7 -5.60 27.18 11.34
C THR A 7 -6.15 25.76 11.20
N ALA A 8 -6.49 25.38 9.96
CA ALA A 8 -7.24 24.16 9.69
C ALA A 8 -6.32 22.92 9.79
N LEU A 9 -6.77 21.90 10.52
CA LEU A 9 -6.06 20.62 10.60
C LEU A 9 -6.55 19.68 9.49
N TRP A 10 -5.62 19.30 8.61
CA TRP A 10 -5.88 18.32 7.57
C TRP A 10 -5.67 16.91 8.12
N VAL A 11 -6.73 16.10 8.08
CA VAL A 11 -6.72 14.70 8.54
C VAL A 11 -7.36 13.80 7.50
N SER A 12 -6.75 12.64 7.25
CA SER A 12 -7.33 11.62 6.38
C SER A 12 -8.43 10.85 7.11
N HIS A 13 -9.35 10.26 6.34
CA HIS A 13 -10.43 9.42 6.88
C HIS A 13 -9.91 8.28 7.78
N SER A 14 -8.82 7.60 7.39
CA SER A 14 -8.22 6.55 8.20
C SER A 14 -7.61 7.10 9.50
N SER A 15 -6.94 8.26 9.43
CA SER A 15 -6.29 8.86 10.59
C SER A 15 -7.28 9.35 11.65
N ILE A 16 -8.40 9.97 11.25
CA ILE A 16 -9.44 10.38 12.19
C ILE A 16 -10.14 9.16 12.80
N SER A 17 -10.35 8.09 12.03
CA SER A 17 -10.89 6.82 12.55
C SER A 17 -9.99 6.22 13.64
N ASP A 18 -8.67 6.22 13.43
CA ASP A 18 -7.72 5.80 14.46
C ASP A 18 -7.81 6.69 15.71
N TYR A 19 -7.93 8.01 15.54
CA TYR A 19 -8.01 8.96 16.66
C TYR A 19 -9.28 8.76 17.49
N LEU A 20 -10.44 8.65 16.83
CA LEU A 20 -11.73 8.44 17.48
C LEU A 20 -11.77 7.12 18.26
N LYS A 21 -11.07 6.08 17.79
CA LYS A 21 -10.94 4.81 18.51
C LYS A 21 -9.95 4.92 19.68
N CYS A 22 -8.78 5.50 19.43
CA CYS A 22 -7.75 5.67 20.44
C CYS A 22 -6.76 6.78 20.02
N PRO A 23 -6.76 7.95 20.70
CA PRO A 23 -5.85 9.05 20.39
C PRO A 23 -4.37 8.66 20.43
N ARG A 24 -4.00 7.75 21.36
CA ARG A 24 -2.63 7.25 21.47
C ARG A 24 -2.23 6.35 20.29
N ALA A 25 -3.15 5.53 19.78
CA ALA A 25 -2.91 4.73 18.59
C ALA A 25 -2.75 5.62 17.35
N TYR A 26 -3.55 6.68 17.22
CA TYR A 26 -3.37 7.68 16.17
C TYR A 26 -1.96 8.27 16.17
N TYR A 27 -1.46 8.67 17.35
CA TYR A 27 -0.11 9.23 17.46
C TYR A 27 0.94 8.25 16.92
N TYR A 28 0.95 7.00 17.39
CA TYR A 28 1.96 6.03 16.96
C TYR A 28 1.84 5.63 15.49
N LYS A 29 0.63 5.53 14.94
CA LYS A 29 0.41 5.12 13.55
C LYS A 29 0.60 6.24 12.52
N ASN A 30 0.28 7.48 12.89
CA ASN A 30 0.15 8.58 11.92
C ASN A 30 1.12 9.74 12.18
N VAL A 31 1.53 9.97 13.43
CA VAL A 31 2.36 11.14 13.81
C VAL A 31 3.80 10.75 14.15
N TYR A 32 3.98 9.64 14.85
CA TYR A 32 5.28 9.21 15.37
C TYR A 32 6.25 8.89 14.22
N LYS A 33 7.49 9.33 14.41
CA LYS A 33 8.61 9.09 13.52
C LYS A 33 9.78 8.62 14.36
N ASP A 34 10.60 7.76 13.76
CA ASP A 34 11.83 7.30 14.38
C ASP A 34 12.74 8.50 14.74
N PRO A 35 13.18 8.67 16.00
CA PRO A 35 13.98 9.82 16.41
C PRO A 35 15.33 9.94 15.70
N GLY A 36 15.93 8.81 15.29
CA GLY A 36 17.23 8.79 14.62
C GLY A 36 17.14 9.19 13.14
N SER A 37 16.21 8.58 12.40
CA SER A 37 16.06 8.80 10.96
C SER A 37 15.04 9.88 10.58
N GLY A 38 14.17 10.29 11.50
CA GLY A 38 13.05 11.18 11.24
C GLY A 38 11.99 10.60 10.28
N ARG A 39 12.05 9.29 10.00
CA ARG A 39 11.13 8.62 9.07
C ARG A 39 9.97 7.96 9.79
N LYS A 40 8.82 7.88 9.11
CA LYS A 40 7.65 7.15 9.62
C LYS A 40 7.99 5.65 9.68
N ILE A 41 7.68 5.02 10.80
CA ILE A 41 7.80 3.57 10.96
C ILE A 41 6.49 2.93 10.50
N THR A 42 6.59 2.01 9.55
CA THR A 42 5.45 1.20 9.09
C THR A 42 5.80 -0.26 9.25
N LEU A 43 4.93 -1.01 9.91
CA LEU A 43 5.07 -2.46 10.02
C LEU A 43 4.60 -3.10 8.71
N MET A 44 5.51 -3.83 8.06
CA MET A 44 5.14 -4.62 6.89
C MET A 44 4.44 -5.90 7.33
N SER A 45 3.45 -6.33 6.56
CA SER A 45 2.81 -7.63 6.72
C SER A 45 2.50 -8.23 5.34
N PRO A 46 2.36 -9.56 5.23
CA PRO A 46 2.03 -10.22 3.96
C PRO A 46 0.73 -9.68 3.32
N ASN A 47 -0.27 -9.36 4.14
CA ASN A 47 -1.54 -8.77 3.67
C ASN A 47 -1.33 -7.35 3.11
N LEU A 48 -0.46 -6.55 3.72
CA LEU A 48 -0.13 -5.21 3.23
C LEU A 48 0.65 -5.30 1.92
N ALA A 49 1.62 -6.20 1.82
CA ALA A 49 2.40 -6.45 0.60
C ALA A 49 1.51 -6.88 -0.57
N LEU A 50 0.55 -7.78 -0.32
CA LEU A 50 -0.48 -8.20 -1.27
C LEU A 50 -1.28 -7.00 -1.77
N GLY A 51 -1.90 -6.25 -0.85
CA GLY A 51 -2.74 -5.11 -1.21
C GLY A 51 -1.98 -4.03 -1.96
N GLN A 52 -0.80 -3.65 -1.45
CA GLN A 52 0.06 -2.65 -2.07
C GLN A 52 0.44 -3.03 -3.51
N SER A 53 0.84 -4.28 -3.74
CA SER A 53 1.25 -4.73 -5.08
C SER A 53 0.10 -4.73 -6.07
N VAL A 54 -1.11 -5.13 -5.64
CA VAL A 54 -2.31 -5.08 -6.50
C VAL A 54 -2.71 -3.63 -6.80
N HIS A 55 -2.70 -2.76 -5.79
CA HIS A 55 -2.99 -1.33 -5.97
C HIS A 55 -2.01 -0.68 -6.94
N GLU A 56 -0.72 -0.95 -6.81
CA GLU A 56 0.31 -0.41 -7.71
C GLU A 56 0.04 -0.78 -9.17
N VAL A 57 -0.39 -2.02 -9.44
CA VAL A 57 -0.73 -2.47 -10.80
C VAL A 57 -1.98 -1.77 -11.33
N LEU A 58 -3.04 -1.67 -10.52
CA LEU A 58 -4.34 -1.16 -10.96
C LEU A 58 -4.40 0.36 -11.05
N GLU A 59 -3.69 1.09 -10.18
CA GLU A 59 -3.65 2.56 -10.21
C GLU A 59 -3.08 3.07 -11.53
N VAL A 60 -2.08 2.38 -12.10
CA VAL A 60 -1.52 2.77 -13.40
C VAL A 60 -2.56 2.72 -14.52
N LEU A 61 -3.53 1.79 -14.45
CA LEU A 61 -4.58 1.68 -15.47
C LEU A 61 -5.48 2.92 -15.53
N SER A 62 -5.64 3.64 -14.41
CA SER A 62 -6.44 4.86 -14.37
C SER A 62 -5.87 5.99 -15.22
N HIS A 63 -4.55 5.97 -15.47
CA HIS A 63 -3.84 6.93 -16.29
C HIS A 63 -3.77 6.54 -17.78
N LEU A 64 -4.11 5.30 -18.12
CA LEU A 64 -4.08 4.79 -19.50
C LEU A 64 -5.45 4.89 -20.17
N LYS A 65 -5.44 5.14 -21.49
CA LYS A 65 -6.64 5.02 -22.31
C LYS A 65 -7.16 3.59 -22.27
N THR A 66 -8.48 3.40 -22.34
CA THR A 66 -9.11 2.08 -22.27
C THR A 66 -8.51 1.07 -23.26
N SER A 67 -8.19 1.50 -24.48
CA SER A 67 -7.56 0.68 -25.52
C SER A 67 -6.13 0.23 -25.21
N GLU A 68 -5.46 0.88 -24.25
CA GLU A 68 -4.05 0.65 -23.91
C GLU A 68 -3.89 -0.12 -22.60
N ARG A 69 -4.93 -0.19 -21.75
CA ARG A 69 -4.88 -0.75 -20.38
C ARG A 69 -4.38 -2.20 -20.32
N PHE A 70 -4.67 -3.00 -21.34
CA PHE A 70 -4.36 -4.44 -21.35
C PHE A 70 -3.32 -4.83 -22.40
N GLN A 71 -2.67 -3.86 -23.06
CA GLN A 71 -1.58 -4.16 -24.01
C GLN A 71 -0.39 -4.81 -23.30
N GLN A 72 -0.09 -4.37 -22.07
CA GLN A 72 0.84 -5.07 -21.19
C GLN A 72 0.04 -5.95 -20.21
N PRO A 73 0.30 -7.26 -20.13
CA PRO A 73 -0.39 -8.12 -19.19
C PRO A 73 -0.16 -7.69 -17.73
N LEU A 74 -1.23 -7.71 -16.93
CA LEU A 74 -1.21 -7.30 -15.52
C LEU A 74 -0.26 -8.17 -14.69
N TYR A 75 -0.11 -9.46 -15.05
CA TYR A 75 0.83 -10.36 -14.37
C TYR A 75 2.29 -9.90 -14.52
N GLN A 76 2.67 -9.27 -15.64
CA GLN A 76 4.03 -8.76 -15.84
C GLN A 76 4.29 -7.57 -14.92
N ARG A 77 3.32 -6.65 -14.85
CA ARG A 77 3.36 -5.51 -13.92
C ARG A 77 3.39 -5.97 -12.46
N LEU A 78 2.62 -7.01 -12.13
CA LEU A 78 2.64 -7.62 -10.80
C LEU A 78 4.02 -8.15 -10.46
N ASN A 79 4.68 -8.88 -11.37
CA ASN A 79 6.02 -9.40 -11.13
C ASN A 79 7.05 -8.28 -10.85
N GLU A 80 6.92 -7.13 -11.50
CA GLU A 80 7.78 -5.97 -11.24
C GLU A 80 7.50 -5.33 -9.89
N ALA A 81 6.22 -5.13 -9.54
CA ALA A 81 5.80 -4.61 -8.24
C ALA A 81 6.23 -5.56 -7.09
N TRP A 82 6.08 -6.88 -7.30
CA TRP A 82 6.35 -7.89 -6.28
C TRP A 82 7.83 -7.93 -5.85
N LYS A 83 8.76 -7.61 -6.75
CA LYS A 83 10.20 -7.50 -6.43
C LYS A 83 10.50 -6.51 -5.31
N LYS A 84 9.63 -5.50 -5.11
CA LYS A 84 9.80 -4.49 -4.05
C LYS A 84 9.46 -5.03 -2.66
N VAL A 85 8.60 -6.06 -2.61
CA VAL A 85 8.05 -6.63 -1.37
C VAL A 85 8.43 -8.09 -1.17
N SER A 86 9.35 -8.66 -1.93
CA SER A 86 9.72 -10.08 -1.81
C SER A 86 10.47 -10.41 -0.51
N GLY A 87 10.29 -11.63 0.00
CA GLY A 87 10.91 -12.15 1.21
C GLY A 87 10.58 -11.35 2.48
N LEU A 88 11.58 -11.17 3.34
CA LEU A 88 11.44 -10.45 4.62
C LEU A 88 10.93 -9.01 4.44
N ARG A 89 11.20 -8.38 3.28
CA ARG A 89 10.72 -7.02 2.99
C ARG A 89 9.22 -6.92 2.83
N GLY A 90 8.53 -8.02 2.52
CA GLY A 90 7.07 -8.13 2.49
C GLY A 90 6.46 -8.65 3.79
N GLY A 91 7.29 -8.96 4.78
CA GLY A 91 6.85 -9.59 6.03
C GLY A 91 6.50 -11.07 5.88
N PHE A 92 6.97 -11.74 4.83
CA PHE A 92 6.76 -13.17 4.65
C PHE A 92 7.66 -13.99 5.59
N LEU A 93 7.11 -15.07 6.15
CA LEU A 93 7.84 -15.97 7.06
C LEU A 93 8.79 -16.88 6.30
N ASP A 94 8.35 -17.36 5.14
CA ASP A 94 9.04 -18.32 4.29
C ASP A 94 8.56 -18.16 2.83
N SER A 95 9.19 -18.92 1.92
CA SER A 95 8.87 -18.90 0.49
C SER A 95 7.49 -19.45 0.16
N GLU A 96 6.94 -20.36 0.97
CA GLU A 96 5.60 -20.92 0.76
C GLU A 96 4.53 -19.87 1.07
N SER A 97 4.70 -19.14 2.17
CA SER A 97 3.90 -17.98 2.55
C SER A 97 3.93 -16.92 1.45
N GLU A 98 5.12 -16.56 0.96
CA GLU A 98 5.24 -15.60 -0.13
C GLU A 98 4.52 -16.07 -1.40
N HIS A 99 4.70 -17.35 -1.77
CA HIS A 99 4.04 -17.93 -2.93
C HIS A 99 2.51 -17.92 -2.80
N TYR A 100 1.98 -18.26 -1.63
CA TYR A 100 0.54 -18.21 -1.34
C TYR A 100 -0.03 -16.80 -1.58
N PHE A 101 0.62 -15.77 -1.03
CA PHE A 101 0.18 -14.39 -1.20
C PHE A 101 0.32 -13.91 -2.65
N LYS A 102 1.39 -14.32 -3.35
CA LYS A 102 1.59 -13.98 -4.76
C LYS A 102 0.51 -14.58 -5.64
N LYS A 103 0.19 -15.86 -5.44
CA LYS A 103 -0.90 -16.55 -6.18
C LYS A 103 -2.25 -15.88 -5.92
N ARG A 104 -2.50 -15.44 -4.68
CA ARG A 104 -3.71 -14.67 -4.35
C ARG A 104 -3.75 -13.32 -5.08
N ALA A 105 -2.62 -12.64 -5.25
CA ALA A 105 -2.53 -11.40 -6.02
C ALA A 105 -2.86 -11.63 -7.50
N GLU A 106 -2.35 -12.71 -8.09
CA GLU A 106 -2.66 -13.12 -9.46
C GLU A 106 -4.18 -13.35 -9.64
N GLN A 107 -4.79 -14.11 -8.74
CA GLN A 107 -6.25 -14.33 -8.73
C GLN A 107 -7.07 -13.04 -8.58
N MET A 108 -6.56 -12.04 -7.85
CA MET A 108 -7.22 -10.75 -7.73
C MET A 108 -7.17 -9.97 -9.05
N LEU A 109 -6.04 -10.03 -9.77
CA LEU A 109 -5.88 -9.38 -11.07
C LEU A 109 -6.66 -10.09 -12.19
N GLU A 110 -6.80 -11.41 -12.11
CA GLU A 110 -7.64 -12.18 -13.05
C GLU A 110 -9.08 -11.69 -13.09
N ARG A 111 -9.64 -11.30 -11.93
CA ARG A 111 -11.00 -10.75 -11.83
C ARG A 111 -11.18 -9.41 -12.54
N VAL A 112 -10.09 -8.70 -12.86
CA VAL A 112 -10.13 -7.40 -13.55
C VAL A 112 -10.23 -7.58 -15.07
N TYR A 113 -9.85 -8.74 -15.58
CA TYR A 113 -10.03 -9.09 -16.99
C TYR A 113 -11.44 -9.54 -17.35
N GLN A 114 -12.25 -9.90 -16.35
CA GLN A 114 -13.65 -10.31 -16.50
C GLN A 114 -14.57 -9.10 -16.60
#